data_AF-A0A7Y4TIT5-F1
#
_entry.id   AF-A0A7Y4TIT5-F1
#
_cell.length_a   1.000
_cell.length_b   1.000
_cell.length_c   1.000
_cell.angle_alpha   90.00
_cell.angle_beta   90.00
_cell.angle_gamma   90.00
#
_symmetry.space_group_name_H-M   'P 1'
#
loop_
_entity.id
_entity.type
_entity.pdbx_description
1 polymer ?
#
loop_
_entity_poly.entity_id
_entity_poly.type
_entity_poly.pdbx_seq_one_letter_code
_entity_poly.pdbx_strand_id
1 'polypeptide(L)'
;MRYLSEAGFDAVPLRELAAMLKSKTDLPSKTVVLTFDDGFRNFYSDAFPVLSEYDFRATVFLVTDFCNKRNDWSGNPPDLPRSKLLSWDEVRELNTYGIEFGSHTKTHPDLTKLTAAEIGVEVVESKAAIEDALGRETTTFAYPFGRHDAAIRQIAVANFEAACSTDLGKVTPRSDFSLLNRIDSYYLSNQRLFEMIESAIFENYMSFRQVMRNVKSLLNPV
;
A
#
# COMPACT_ATOMS: atom_id res chain seq x y z
N MET A 1 2.08 -2.07 16.93
CA MET A 1 0.79 -1.38 17.17
C MET A 1 0.76 -0.73 18.54
N ARG A 2 0.98 -1.48 19.64
CA ARG A 2 1.11 -0.90 21.01
C ARG A 2 1.89 0.42 21.09
N TYR A 3 3.14 0.45 20.62
CA TYR A 3 3.96 1.67 20.66
C TYR A 3 3.29 2.86 19.96
N LEU A 4 2.74 2.66 18.75
CA LEU A 4 2.07 3.73 18.01
C LEU A 4 0.89 4.27 18.81
N SER A 5 0.07 3.39 19.40
CA SER A 5 -1.07 3.76 20.22
C SER A 5 -0.63 4.52 21.49
N GLU A 6 0.35 4.00 22.25
CA GLU A 6 0.89 4.63 23.46
C GLU A 6 1.58 5.97 23.17
N ALA A 7 2.21 6.10 22.00
CA ALA A 7 2.81 7.34 21.55
C ALA A 7 1.79 8.34 20.99
N GLY A 8 0.50 7.98 20.90
CA GLY A 8 -0.59 8.86 20.46
C GLY A 8 -0.70 9.03 18.95
N PHE A 9 -0.26 8.04 18.18
CA PHE A 9 -0.53 7.99 16.75
C PHE A 9 -1.96 7.54 16.44
N ASP A 10 -2.55 8.19 15.44
CA ASP A 10 -3.77 7.75 14.78
C ASP A 10 -3.40 7.02 13.47
N ALA A 11 -3.98 5.85 13.25
CA ALA A 11 -3.78 5.05 12.05
C ALA A 11 -5.00 5.18 11.14
N VAL A 12 -4.81 5.91 10.05
CA VAL A 12 -5.89 6.24 9.11
C VAL A 12 -5.69 5.51 7.78
N PRO A 13 -6.78 5.20 7.05
CA PRO A 13 -6.68 4.74 5.68
C PRO A 13 -6.02 5.78 4.76
N LEU A 14 -5.32 5.31 3.73
CA LEU A 14 -4.62 6.15 2.76
C LEU A 14 -5.56 7.14 2.05
N ARG A 15 -6.81 6.77 1.74
CA ARG A 15 -7.78 7.72 1.15
C ARG A 15 -8.00 8.95 2.03
N GLU A 16 -7.95 8.80 3.35
CA GLU A 16 -8.14 9.91 4.29
C GLU A 16 -6.91 10.80 4.31
N LEU A 17 -5.70 10.23 4.34
CA LEU A 17 -4.47 11.00 4.18
C LEU A 17 -4.46 11.77 2.85
N ALA A 18 -4.86 11.13 1.76
CA ALA A 18 -4.92 11.75 0.45
C ALA A 18 -5.92 12.92 0.41
N ALA A 19 -7.10 12.73 0.99
CA ALA A 19 -8.10 13.78 1.10
C ALA A 19 -7.59 14.96 1.94
N MET A 20 -7.02 14.71 3.13
CA MET A 20 -6.51 15.75 4.04
C MET A 20 -5.40 16.59 3.40
N LEU A 21 -4.46 15.95 2.71
CA LEU A 21 -3.36 16.64 2.06
C LEU A 21 -3.84 17.47 0.85
N LYS A 22 -4.82 16.97 0.07
CA LYS A 22 -5.41 17.71 -1.05
C LYS A 22 -6.22 18.91 -0.59
N SER A 23 -6.99 18.77 0.50
CA SER A 23 -7.78 19.86 1.08
C SER A 23 -6.93 20.91 1.79
N LYS A 24 -5.60 20.71 1.88
CA LYS A 24 -4.66 21.54 2.66
C LYS A 24 -5.12 21.70 4.11
N THR A 25 -5.79 20.69 4.65
CA THR A 25 -6.14 20.63 6.06
C THR A 25 -4.88 20.23 6.82
N ASP A 26 -4.66 20.81 7.99
CA ASP A 26 -3.53 20.41 8.83
C ASP A 26 -3.67 18.94 9.18
N LEU A 27 -2.65 18.15 8.86
CA LEU A 27 -2.58 16.77 9.32
C LEU A 27 -2.41 16.76 10.84
N PRO A 28 -3.14 15.91 11.57
CA PRO A 28 -2.83 15.65 12.97
C PRO A 28 -1.35 15.27 13.10
N SER A 29 -0.66 15.88 14.06
CA SER A 29 0.80 15.78 14.21
C SER A 29 1.34 14.35 14.37
N LYS A 30 0.46 13.39 14.65
CA LYS A 30 0.76 11.97 14.83
C LYS A 30 -0.16 11.08 13.99
N THR A 31 -0.05 11.22 12.67
CA THR A 31 -0.79 10.36 11.72
C THR A 31 0.13 9.33 11.10
N VAL A 32 -0.29 8.07 11.05
CA VAL A 32 0.34 7.01 10.27
C VAL A 32 -0.66 6.38 9.31
N VAL A 33 -0.16 5.91 8.16
CA VAL A 33 -0.93 5.07 7.24
C VAL A 33 -0.29 3.69 7.25
N LEU A 34 -1.10 2.68 7.52
CA LEU A 34 -0.69 1.27 7.49
C LEU A 34 -1.23 0.66 6.20
N THR A 35 -0.33 0.19 5.33
CA THR A 35 -0.70 -0.45 4.06
C THR A 35 -0.29 -1.90 4.03
N PHE A 36 -1.15 -2.76 3.50
CA PHE A 36 -0.88 -4.17 3.27
C PHE A 36 -1.13 -4.49 1.80
N ASP A 37 -0.14 -5.05 1.13
CA ASP A 37 -0.24 -5.39 -0.29
C ASP A 37 -0.80 -6.82 -0.47
N ASP A 38 -1.15 -7.15 -1.70
CA ASP A 38 -1.56 -8.48 -2.18
C ASP A 38 -2.90 -9.05 -1.69
N GLY A 39 -3.46 -8.53 -0.60
CA GLY A 39 -4.73 -9.02 -0.05
C GLY A 39 -4.61 -10.41 0.57
N PHE A 40 -3.48 -10.73 1.20
CA PHE A 40 -3.34 -12.01 1.92
C PHE A 40 -4.35 -12.16 3.04
N ARG A 41 -4.92 -13.38 3.18
CA ARG A 41 -5.95 -13.69 4.17
C ARG A 41 -5.44 -13.60 5.61
N ASN A 42 -4.13 -13.66 5.84
CA ASN A 42 -3.55 -13.42 7.16
C ASN A 42 -3.75 -11.97 7.65
N PHE A 43 -4.08 -11.04 6.75
CA PHE A 43 -4.59 -9.74 7.18
C PHE A 43 -5.87 -9.91 8.02
N TYR A 44 -6.83 -10.72 7.56
CA TYR A 44 -8.07 -10.99 8.29
C TYR A 44 -7.83 -11.79 9.57
N SER A 45 -7.03 -12.86 9.52
CA SER A 45 -6.87 -13.75 10.67
C SER A 45 -5.91 -13.25 11.74
N ASP A 46 -4.90 -12.46 11.36
CA ASP A 46 -3.78 -12.14 12.25
C ASP A 46 -3.64 -10.62 12.44
N ALA A 47 -3.60 -9.84 11.35
CA ALA A 47 -3.33 -8.40 11.43
C ALA A 47 -4.53 -7.59 11.95
N PHE A 48 -5.73 -7.82 11.40
CA PHE A 48 -6.94 -7.09 11.72
C PHE A 48 -7.35 -7.21 13.20
N PRO A 49 -7.28 -8.39 13.86
CA PRO A 49 -7.51 -8.49 15.30
C PRO A 49 -6.58 -7.57 16.11
N VAL A 50 -5.28 -7.54 15.77
CA VAL A 50 -4.31 -6.67 16.44
C VAL A 50 -4.59 -5.18 16.17
N LEU A 51 -4.97 -4.81 14.96
CA LEU A 51 -5.33 -3.41 14.65
C LEU A 51 -6.58 -2.98 15.42
N SER A 52 -7.57 -3.85 15.53
CA SER A 52 -8.84 -3.58 16.22
C SER A 52 -8.65 -3.35 17.72
N GLU A 53 -7.66 -3.98 18.36
CA GLU A 53 -7.31 -3.74 19.77
C GLU A 53 -6.89 -2.27 20.06
N TYR A 54 -6.45 -1.54 19.03
CA TYR A 54 -5.96 -0.17 19.15
C TYR A 54 -6.81 0.85 18.37
N ASP A 55 -7.98 0.45 17.88
CA ASP A 55 -8.85 1.27 17.01
C ASP A 55 -8.13 1.78 15.75
N PHE A 56 -7.19 0.98 15.24
CA PHE A 56 -6.40 1.33 14.07
C PHE A 56 -7.05 0.86 12.79
N ARG A 57 -7.07 1.75 11.80
CA ARG A 57 -7.54 1.45 10.45
C ARG A 57 -6.34 1.35 9.50
N ALA A 58 -6.56 0.69 8.37
CA ALA A 58 -5.52 0.39 7.40
C ALA A 58 -6.09 0.39 5.97
N THR A 59 -5.18 0.36 5.00
CA THR A 59 -5.49 0.14 3.58
C THR A 59 -4.91 -1.20 3.14
N VAL A 60 -5.72 -2.03 2.49
CA VAL A 60 -5.29 -3.29 1.88
C VAL A 60 -5.41 -3.16 0.35
N PHE A 61 -4.32 -3.40 -0.38
CA PHE A 61 -4.35 -3.38 -1.84
C PHE A 61 -4.62 -4.79 -2.38
N LEU A 62 -5.69 -4.94 -3.17
CA LEU A 62 -6.18 -6.24 -3.65
C LEU A 62 -5.70 -6.57 -5.05
N VAL A 63 -5.25 -7.80 -5.25
CA VAL A 63 -5.15 -8.44 -6.57
C VAL A 63 -6.50 -9.08 -6.88
N THR A 64 -7.35 -8.34 -7.61
CA THR A 64 -8.80 -8.59 -7.61
C THR A 64 -9.24 -9.94 -8.21
N ASP A 65 -8.60 -10.43 -9.27
CA ASP A 65 -8.92 -11.76 -9.85
C ASP A 65 -8.54 -12.92 -8.93
N PHE A 66 -7.74 -12.64 -7.89
CA PHE A 66 -7.23 -13.63 -6.97
C PHE A 66 -7.92 -13.60 -5.60
N CYS A 67 -8.91 -12.73 -5.41
CA CYS A 67 -9.80 -12.82 -4.25
C CYS A 67 -10.48 -14.20 -4.18
N ASN A 68 -10.56 -14.78 -2.98
CA ASN A 68 -10.98 -16.16 -2.72
C ASN A 68 -10.10 -17.26 -3.39
N LYS A 69 -8.86 -16.92 -3.79
CA LYS A 69 -7.88 -17.87 -4.34
C LYS A 69 -6.60 -17.83 -3.50
N ARG A 70 -5.49 -18.27 -4.11
CA ARG A 70 -4.14 -18.15 -3.55
C ARG A 70 -3.32 -17.21 -4.42
N ASN A 71 -2.15 -16.77 -3.94
CA ASN A 71 -1.18 -16.00 -4.73
C ASN A 71 -0.52 -16.83 -5.86
N ASP A 72 -1.34 -17.37 -6.76
CA ASP A 72 -0.96 -18.21 -7.89
C ASP A 72 -0.85 -17.39 -9.20
N TRP A 73 -0.49 -16.11 -9.10
CA TRP A 73 -0.29 -15.25 -10.27
C TRP A 73 1.02 -15.54 -11.01
N SER A 74 1.04 -15.15 -12.28
CA SER A 74 2.18 -15.35 -13.17
C SER A 74 3.42 -14.59 -12.69
N GLY A 75 4.60 -15.17 -12.86
CA GLY A 75 5.87 -14.57 -12.48
C GLY A 75 6.33 -14.88 -11.05
N ASN A 76 5.49 -15.51 -10.22
CA ASN A 76 5.93 -16.00 -8.92
C ASN A 76 6.97 -17.12 -9.06
N PRO A 77 8.05 -17.10 -8.25
CA PRO A 77 9.00 -18.21 -8.18
C PRO A 77 8.30 -19.55 -7.91
N PRO A 78 8.78 -20.66 -8.48
CA PRO A 78 8.18 -21.99 -8.26
C PRO A 78 8.12 -22.39 -6.78
N ASP A 79 9.08 -21.95 -5.99
CA ASP A 79 9.27 -22.23 -4.57
C ASP A 79 8.59 -21.22 -3.63
N LEU A 80 7.94 -20.18 -4.18
CA LEU A 80 7.23 -19.20 -3.36
C LEU A 80 6.06 -19.89 -2.62
N PRO A 81 5.97 -19.79 -1.28
CA PRO A 81 4.85 -20.31 -0.53
C PRO A 81 3.53 -19.74 -1.02
N ARG A 82 2.57 -20.64 -1.25
CA ARG A 82 1.25 -20.27 -1.74
C ARG A 82 0.28 -20.09 -0.57
N SER A 83 -0.17 -18.87 -0.34
CA SER A 83 -1.04 -18.47 0.76
C SER A 83 -2.42 -18.07 0.24
N LYS A 84 -3.45 -18.28 1.06
CA LYS A 84 -4.81 -17.84 0.72
C LYS A 84 -4.89 -16.32 0.73
N LEU A 85 -5.71 -15.80 -0.17
CA LEU A 85 -6.05 -14.38 -0.26
C LEU A 85 -7.47 -14.17 0.26
N LEU A 86 -7.78 -12.93 0.61
CA LEU A 86 -9.09 -12.54 1.12
C LEU A 86 -10.20 -12.91 0.13
N SER A 87 -11.31 -13.41 0.65
CA SER A 87 -12.55 -13.53 -0.12
C SER A 87 -13.28 -12.18 -0.19
N TRP A 88 -14.16 -12.01 -1.17
CA TRP A 88 -14.98 -10.80 -1.25
C TRP A 88 -15.91 -10.61 -0.04
N ASP A 89 -16.32 -11.71 0.62
CA ASP A 89 -17.12 -11.62 1.84
C ASP A 89 -16.30 -11.09 3.02
N GLU A 90 -15.04 -11.55 3.18
CA GLU A 90 -14.10 -11.00 4.17
C GLU A 90 -13.74 -9.54 3.87
N VAL A 91 -13.59 -9.19 2.58
CA VAL A 91 -13.39 -7.79 2.14
C VAL A 91 -14.58 -6.92 2.56
N ARG A 92 -15.81 -7.35 2.29
CA ARG A 92 -17.03 -6.61 2.70
C ARG A 92 -17.13 -6.49 4.22
N GLU A 93 -16.83 -7.54 4.95
CA GLU A 93 -16.84 -7.52 6.41
C GLU A 93 -15.83 -6.52 6.98
N LEU A 94 -14.55 -6.63 6.61
CA LEU A 94 -13.48 -5.72 7.07
C LEU A 94 -13.77 -4.26 6.71
N ASN A 95 -14.41 -4.05 5.57
CA ASN A 95 -14.83 -2.73 5.11
C ASN A 95 -15.82 -2.05 6.07
N THR A 96 -16.67 -2.82 6.77
CA THR A 96 -17.58 -2.30 7.80
C THR A 96 -16.86 -1.81 9.06
N TYR A 97 -15.65 -2.32 9.32
CA TYR A 97 -14.76 -1.90 10.40
C TYR A 97 -13.82 -0.75 10.01
N GLY A 98 -14.07 -0.09 8.87
CA GLY A 98 -13.29 1.07 8.45
C GLY A 98 -11.98 0.74 7.73
N ILE A 99 -11.69 -0.54 7.45
CA ILE A 99 -10.60 -0.91 6.55
C ILE A 99 -10.90 -0.41 5.13
N GLU A 100 -9.91 0.21 4.50
CA GLU A 100 -9.96 0.60 3.10
C GLU A 100 -9.40 -0.52 2.23
N PHE A 101 -10.00 -0.69 1.05
CA PHE A 101 -9.47 -1.55 0.00
C PHE A 101 -9.11 -0.70 -1.22
N GLY A 102 -7.83 -0.74 -1.61
CA GLY A 102 -7.30 -0.14 -2.82
C GLY A 102 -6.99 -1.20 -3.87
N SER A 103 -6.64 -0.79 -5.09
CA SER A 103 -6.28 -1.73 -6.16
C SER A 103 -4.78 -2.05 -6.17
N HIS A 104 -4.45 -3.33 -6.36
CA HIS A 104 -3.12 -3.83 -6.69
C HIS A 104 -3.08 -4.51 -8.06
N THR A 105 -3.81 -3.95 -9.03
CA THR A 105 -4.10 -4.51 -10.36
C THR A 105 -5.05 -5.71 -10.33
N LYS A 106 -5.38 -6.21 -11.52
CA LYS A 106 -6.30 -7.33 -11.70
C LYS A 106 -5.57 -8.65 -11.44
N THR A 107 -4.40 -8.83 -12.05
CA THR A 107 -3.68 -10.12 -12.07
C THR A 107 -2.25 -10.06 -11.53
N HIS A 108 -1.83 -8.92 -10.95
CA HIS A 108 -0.49 -8.69 -10.41
C HIS A 108 0.67 -8.83 -11.43
N PRO A 109 0.56 -8.28 -12.66
CA PRO A 109 1.66 -8.31 -13.60
C PRO A 109 2.71 -7.25 -13.29
N ASP A 110 3.91 -7.43 -13.83
CA ASP A 110 4.86 -6.32 -13.97
C ASP A 110 4.35 -5.39 -15.08
N LEU A 111 3.75 -4.26 -14.70
CA LEU A 111 3.14 -3.30 -15.63
C LEU A 111 4.13 -2.76 -16.67
N THR A 112 5.44 -2.76 -16.39
CA THR A 112 6.46 -2.29 -17.35
C THR A 112 6.66 -3.23 -18.54
N LYS A 113 6.07 -4.42 -18.50
CA LYS A 113 6.12 -5.43 -19.57
C LYS A 113 4.86 -5.47 -20.42
N LEU A 114 3.90 -4.60 -20.13
CA LEU A 114 2.60 -4.57 -20.78
C LEU A 114 2.48 -3.37 -21.72
N THR A 115 1.60 -3.49 -22.71
CA THR A 115 1.16 -2.36 -23.53
C THR A 115 0.22 -1.45 -22.75
N ALA A 116 0.05 -0.19 -23.20
CA ALA A 116 -0.86 0.76 -22.55
C ALA A 116 -2.32 0.25 -22.47
N ALA A 117 -2.77 -0.52 -23.47
CA ALA A 117 -4.11 -1.11 -23.47
C ALA A 117 -4.25 -2.19 -22.39
N GLU A 118 -3.25 -3.07 -22.25
CA GLU A 118 -3.22 -4.11 -21.22
C GLU A 118 -3.10 -3.51 -19.81
N ILE A 119 -2.29 -2.46 -19.63
CA ILE A 119 -2.22 -1.70 -18.37
C ILE A 119 -3.59 -1.10 -18.04
N GLY A 120 -4.27 -0.54 -19.05
CA GLY A 120 -5.63 0.00 -18.89
C GLY A 120 -6.62 -1.04 -18.37
N VAL A 121 -6.60 -2.26 -18.94
CA VAL A 121 -7.42 -3.38 -18.47
C VAL A 121 -7.11 -3.71 -17.00
N GLU A 122 -5.83 -3.90 -16.67
CA GLU A 122 -5.38 -4.24 -15.31
C GLU A 122 -5.80 -3.20 -14.25
N VAL A 123 -5.74 -1.92 -14.59
CA VAL A 123 -6.05 -0.80 -13.69
C VAL A 123 -7.56 -0.57 -13.57
N VAL A 124 -8.27 -0.49 -14.70
CA VAL A 124 -9.69 -0.12 -14.74
C VAL A 124 -10.57 -1.26 -14.23
N GLU A 125 -10.32 -2.49 -14.65
CA GLU A 125 -11.17 -3.63 -14.25
C GLU A 125 -10.96 -3.99 -12.77
N SER A 126 -9.75 -3.83 -12.24
CA SER A 126 -9.51 -4.03 -10.80
C SER A 126 -10.20 -2.98 -9.96
N LYS A 127 -10.22 -1.70 -10.39
CA LYS A 127 -11.03 -0.66 -9.76
C LYS A 127 -12.51 -1.05 -9.77
N ALA A 128 -13.05 -1.38 -10.94
CA ALA A 128 -14.46 -1.73 -11.09
C ALA A 128 -14.87 -2.93 -10.22
N ALA A 129 -14.01 -3.97 -10.11
CA ALA A 129 -14.29 -5.14 -9.28
C ALA A 129 -14.42 -4.78 -7.78
N ILE A 130 -13.56 -3.89 -7.27
CA ILE A 130 -13.61 -3.44 -5.87
C ILE A 130 -14.87 -2.60 -5.64
N GLU A 131 -15.18 -1.69 -6.58
CA GLU A 131 -16.36 -0.83 -6.48
C GLU A 131 -17.67 -1.62 -6.56
N ASP A 132 -17.76 -2.63 -7.42
CA ASP A 132 -18.89 -3.55 -7.49
C ASP A 132 -19.07 -4.32 -6.17
N ALA A 133 -17.97 -4.79 -5.58
CA ALA A 133 -18.02 -5.54 -4.34
C ALA A 133 -18.42 -4.69 -3.11
N LEU A 134 -18.01 -3.42 -3.07
CA LEU A 134 -18.14 -2.54 -1.92
C LEU A 134 -19.23 -1.47 -2.04
N GLY A 135 -19.74 -1.22 -3.24
CA GLY A 135 -20.75 -0.20 -3.51
C GLY A 135 -20.25 1.24 -3.28
N ARG A 136 -18.94 1.48 -3.35
CA ARG A 136 -18.31 2.80 -3.14
C ARG A 136 -17.07 2.96 -3.99
N GLU A 137 -16.69 4.21 -4.25
CA GLU A 137 -15.52 4.53 -5.06
C GLU A 137 -14.21 4.00 -4.44
N THR A 138 -13.34 3.46 -5.28
CA THR A 138 -11.96 3.06 -4.94
C THR A 138 -10.98 4.10 -5.46
N THR A 139 -10.25 4.76 -4.56
CA THR A 139 -9.43 5.93 -4.89
C THR A 139 -7.93 5.73 -4.73
N THR A 140 -7.49 4.56 -4.23
CA THR A 140 -6.07 4.29 -3.97
C THR A 140 -5.54 3.10 -4.75
N PHE A 141 -4.26 3.19 -5.13
CA PHE A 141 -3.55 2.18 -5.92
C PHE A 141 -2.17 1.87 -5.35
N ALA A 142 -1.65 0.67 -5.60
CA ALA A 142 -0.25 0.35 -5.39
C ALA A 142 0.31 -0.32 -6.64
N TYR A 143 1.49 0.10 -7.10
CA TYR A 143 2.14 -0.50 -8.27
C TYR A 143 2.73 -1.87 -7.88
N PRO A 144 2.40 -2.97 -8.59
CA PRO A 144 3.04 -4.27 -8.37
C PRO A 144 4.57 -4.13 -8.42
N PHE A 145 5.24 -4.72 -7.43
CA PHE A 145 6.70 -4.64 -7.26
C PHE A 145 7.27 -3.21 -7.15
N GLY A 146 6.42 -2.20 -6.99
CA GLY A 146 6.80 -0.78 -7.04
C GLY A 146 7.29 -0.31 -8.41
N ARG A 147 7.09 -1.09 -9.48
CA ARG A 147 7.61 -0.76 -10.83
C ARG A 147 6.63 0.11 -11.60
N HIS A 148 7.13 1.20 -12.16
CA HIS A 148 6.33 2.17 -12.92
C HIS A 148 7.20 2.98 -13.88
N ASP A 149 6.55 3.59 -14.87
CA ASP A 149 7.11 4.65 -15.72
C ASP A 149 6.11 5.81 -15.85
N ALA A 150 6.39 6.79 -16.72
CA ALA A 150 5.50 7.93 -16.91
C ALA A 150 4.12 7.55 -17.46
N ALA A 151 4.04 6.58 -18.37
CA ALA A 151 2.78 6.16 -18.98
C ALA A 151 1.91 5.38 -17.98
N ILE A 152 2.53 4.48 -17.21
CA ILE A 152 1.87 3.74 -16.12
C ILE A 152 1.33 4.71 -15.08
N ARG A 153 2.12 5.69 -14.64
CA ARG A 153 1.66 6.71 -13.68
C ARG A 153 0.51 7.53 -14.25
N GLN A 154 0.54 7.89 -15.53
CA GLN A 154 -0.54 8.63 -16.18
C GLN A 154 -1.87 7.84 -16.17
N ILE A 155 -1.82 6.54 -16.43
CA ILE A 155 -3.01 5.67 -16.38
C ILE A 155 -3.51 5.55 -14.93
N ALA A 156 -2.60 5.38 -13.96
CA ALA A 156 -2.97 5.29 -12.55
C ALA A 156 -3.66 6.57 -12.05
N VAL A 157 -3.10 7.76 -12.28
CA VAL A 157 -3.70 9.03 -11.83
C VAL A 157 -5.00 9.39 -12.54
N ALA A 158 -5.25 8.82 -13.72
CA ALA A 158 -6.53 8.96 -14.40
C ALA A 158 -7.66 8.16 -13.72
N ASN A 159 -7.31 7.18 -12.89
CA ASN A 159 -8.25 6.26 -12.24
C ASN A 159 -8.24 6.36 -10.72
N PHE A 160 -7.17 6.84 -10.11
CA PHE A 160 -6.96 6.87 -8.67
C PHE A 160 -6.46 8.23 -8.20
N GLU A 161 -6.85 8.58 -6.98
CA GLU A 161 -6.47 9.81 -6.32
C GLU A 161 -5.06 9.81 -5.75
N ALA A 162 -4.58 8.63 -5.35
CA ALA A 162 -3.26 8.42 -4.80
C ALA A 162 -2.74 7.02 -5.17
N ALA A 163 -1.44 6.92 -5.45
CA ALA A 163 -0.79 5.65 -5.76
C ALA A 163 0.51 5.50 -4.99
N CYS A 164 0.78 4.31 -4.45
CA CYS A 164 1.97 3.99 -3.69
C CYS A 164 3.01 3.26 -4.52
N SER A 165 4.28 3.67 -4.37
CA SER A 165 5.44 2.94 -4.88
C SER A 165 6.14 2.17 -3.75
N THR A 166 7.27 1.54 -4.05
CA THR A 166 8.16 0.98 -3.02
C THR A 166 9.26 1.96 -2.61
N ASP A 167 9.19 3.23 -3.04
CA ASP A 167 10.24 4.20 -2.73
C ASP A 167 10.30 4.52 -1.26
N LEU A 168 11.50 4.37 -0.69
CA LEU A 168 11.68 4.50 0.75
C LEU A 168 11.64 5.97 1.16
N GLY A 169 10.66 6.30 2.01
CA GLY A 169 10.54 7.65 2.56
C GLY A 169 9.22 7.92 3.25
N LYS A 170 9.17 9.04 3.98
CA LYS A 170 7.94 9.57 4.58
C LYS A 170 7.13 10.33 3.52
N VAL A 171 5.81 10.31 3.70
CA VAL A 171 4.91 11.21 2.97
C VAL A 171 4.94 12.59 3.62
N THR A 172 4.99 13.63 2.81
CA THR A 172 4.94 15.03 3.24
C THR A 172 3.88 15.77 2.42
N PRO A 173 3.48 17.00 2.82
CA PRO A 173 2.58 17.81 2.00
C PRO A 173 3.08 18.15 0.59
N ARG A 174 4.36 17.88 0.28
CA ARG A 174 4.96 18.09 -1.05
C ARG A 174 5.13 16.78 -1.84
N SER A 175 4.69 15.65 -1.30
CA SER A 175 4.80 14.36 -1.97
C SER A 175 3.96 14.32 -3.24
N ASP A 176 4.45 13.59 -4.24
CA ASP A 176 3.73 13.32 -5.47
C ASP A 176 2.68 12.23 -5.22
N PHE A 177 1.39 12.57 -5.36
CA PHE A 177 0.30 11.61 -5.14
C PHE A 177 0.25 10.50 -6.17
N SER A 178 0.88 10.68 -7.34
CA SER A 178 1.04 9.60 -8.31
C SER A 178 2.05 8.55 -7.86
N LEU A 179 2.85 8.86 -6.82
CA LEU A 179 4.00 8.07 -6.41
C LEU A 179 4.36 8.31 -4.93
N LEU A 180 3.45 7.97 -4.03
CA LEU A 180 3.68 8.10 -2.60
C LEU A 180 4.73 7.09 -2.11
N ASN A 181 5.71 7.63 -1.40
CA ASN A 181 6.75 6.86 -0.72
C ASN A 181 6.16 6.02 0.41
N ARG A 182 6.82 4.89 0.71
CA ARG A 182 6.46 3.99 1.81
C ARG A 182 7.70 3.61 2.61
N ILE A 183 7.51 3.18 3.85
CA ILE A 183 8.58 2.56 4.65
C ILE A 183 8.26 1.09 4.78
N ASP A 184 9.09 0.24 4.17
CA ASP A 184 8.95 -1.21 4.29
C ASP A 184 9.13 -1.64 5.75
N SER A 185 8.26 -2.54 6.23
CA SER A 185 8.30 -3.09 7.58
C SER A 185 9.66 -3.70 7.96
N TYR A 186 10.44 -4.18 6.98
CA TYR A 186 11.82 -4.64 7.16
C TYR A 186 12.69 -3.61 7.89
N TYR A 187 12.53 -2.32 7.56
CA TYR A 187 13.29 -1.23 8.18
C TYR A 187 12.83 -0.89 9.60
N LEU A 188 11.66 -1.39 9.99
CA LEU A 188 11.00 -1.15 11.28
C LEU A 188 11.10 -2.37 12.21
N SER A 189 11.77 -3.44 11.78
CA SER A 189 11.87 -4.71 12.52
C SER A 189 12.66 -4.60 13.85
N ASN A 190 13.51 -3.59 13.99
CA ASN A 190 14.19 -3.29 15.26
C ASN A 190 13.28 -2.41 16.12
N GLN A 191 12.76 -2.97 17.22
CA GLN A 191 11.84 -2.26 18.12
C GLN A 191 12.39 -0.93 18.64
N ARG A 192 13.65 -0.88 19.08
CA ARG A 192 14.24 0.37 19.59
C ARG A 192 14.31 1.45 18.52
N LEU A 193 14.62 1.05 17.29
CA LEU A 193 14.66 1.98 16.15
C LEU A 193 13.25 2.44 15.75
N PHE A 194 12.27 1.55 15.81
CA PHE A 194 10.87 1.88 15.57
C PHE A 194 10.30 2.85 16.62
N GLU A 195 10.67 2.66 17.89
CA GLU A 195 10.31 3.58 18.99
C GLU A 195 10.95 4.97 18.83
N MET A 196 11.87 5.12 17.88
CA MET A 196 12.56 6.36 17.54
C MET A 196 12.02 7.00 16.24
N ILE A 197 10.86 6.59 15.72
CA ILE A 197 10.32 7.01 14.41
C ILE A 197 10.14 8.53 14.24
N GLU A 198 9.99 9.27 15.35
CA GLU A 198 9.89 10.73 15.38
C GLU A 198 11.25 11.43 15.55
N SER A 199 12.34 10.69 15.78
CA SER A 199 13.66 11.24 16.10
C SER A 199 14.51 11.57 14.87
N ALA A 200 15.42 12.53 15.02
CA ALA A 200 16.44 12.83 14.01
C ALA A 200 17.36 11.63 13.71
N ILE A 201 17.56 10.73 14.67
CA ILE A 201 18.36 9.51 14.48
C ILE A 201 17.67 8.59 13.46
N PHE A 202 16.35 8.43 13.57
CA PHE A 202 15.58 7.64 12.61
C PHE A 202 15.57 8.29 11.22
N GLU A 203 15.43 9.62 11.14
CA GLU A 203 15.53 10.35 9.86
C GLU A 203 16.88 10.15 9.17
N ASN A 204 17.98 10.23 9.93
CA ASN A 204 19.33 9.98 9.42
C ASN A 204 19.49 8.53 8.96
N TYR A 205 18.94 7.58 9.72
CA TYR A 205 18.92 6.18 9.34
C TYR A 205 18.16 5.95 8.03
N MET A 206 16.96 6.51 7.88
CA MET A 206 16.15 6.43 6.65
C MET A 206 16.88 7.06 5.46
N SER A 207 17.45 8.26 5.64
CA SER A 207 18.19 8.97 4.60
C SER A 207 19.39 8.16 4.12
N PHE A 208 20.16 7.58 5.04
CA PHE A 208 21.27 6.70 4.71
C PHE A 208 20.80 5.45 3.95
N ARG A 209 19.72 4.80 4.40
CA ARG A 209 19.16 3.62 3.71
C ARG A 209 18.67 3.95 2.31
N GLN A 210 18.04 5.11 2.12
CA GLN A 210 17.59 5.57 0.81
C GLN A 210 18.77 5.75 -0.16
N VAL A 211 19.85 6.42 0.30
CA VAL A 211 21.07 6.58 -0.51
C VAL A 211 21.66 5.22 -0.90
N MET A 212 21.80 4.31 0.06
CA MET A 212 22.32 2.96 -0.22
C MET A 212 21.46 2.19 -1.22
N ARG A 213 20.13 2.35 -1.16
CA ARG A 213 19.20 1.71 -2.09
C ARG A 213 19.34 2.27 -3.50
N ASN A 214 19.45 3.59 -3.62
CA ASN A 214 19.68 4.28 -4.91
C ASN A 214 21.02 3.88 -5.53
N VAL A 215 22.09 3.75 -4.72
CA VAL A 215 23.38 3.25 -5.21
C VAL A 215 23.25 1.81 -5.71
N LYS A 216 22.54 0.96 -4.97
CA LYS A 216 22.33 -0.45 -5.37
C LYS A 216 21.53 -0.56 -6.67
N SER A 217 20.52 0.27 -6.89
CA SER A 217 19.73 0.25 -8.13
C SER A 217 20.51 0.76 -9.33
N LEU A 218 21.43 1.71 -9.14
CA LEU A 218 22.36 2.15 -10.20
C LEU A 218 23.37 1.06 -10.59
N LEU A 219 23.82 0.26 -9.62
CA LEU A 219 24.79 -0.83 -9.86
C LEU A 219 24.14 -2.10 -10.41
N ASN A 220 22.85 -2.31 -10.16
CA ASN A 220 22.07 -3.42 -10.69
C ASN A 220 20.75 -2.89 -11.28
N PRO A 221 20.80 -2.23 -12.45
CA PRO A 221 19.58 -1.84 -13.15
C PRO A 221 18.79 -3.10 -13.48
N VAL A 222 17.52 -3.12 -13.05
CA VAL A 222 16.56 -4.21 -13.31
C VAL A 222 16.13 -4.21 -14.77
#